data_AF-A0A7S1E2T3-F1
#
_entry.id   AF-A0A7S1E2T3-F1
#
_cell.length_a   1.000
_cell.length_b   1.000
_cell.length_c   1.000
_cell.angle_alpha   90.00
_cell.angle_beta   90.00
_cell.angle_gamma   90.00
#
_symmetry.space_group_name_H-M   'P 1'
#
loop_
_entity.id
_entity.type
_entity.pdbx_description
1 polymer ?
#
loop_
_entity_poly.entity_id
_entity_poly.type
_entity_poly.pdbx_seq_one_letter_code
_entity_poly.pdbx_strand_id
1 'polypeptide(L)'
;VAIIVFLILILSIVLGILLSQESARALTPTPQPTLAPTTNFQSWQWEQLGESFTTETPQDETGFSVAMSNEGTTTVAIGARKSTSDGLVLRGKVNIFDFELNRWEEIG
;
A
#
# COMPACT_ATOMS: atom_id res chain seq x y z
N VAL A 1 15.06 -26.35 -66.07
CA VAL A 1 16.17 -25.54 -65.48
C VAL A 1 15.83 -24.05 -65.46
N ALA A 2 15.51 -23.40 -66.59
CA ALA A 2 15.17 -21.97 -66.63
C ALA A 2 13.99 -21.57 -65.72
N ILE A 3 12.92 -22.36 -65.68
CA ILE A 3 11.75 -22.13 -64.82
C ILE A 3 12.12 -22.20 -63.33
N ILE A 4 12.99 -23.14 -62.96
CA ILE A 4 13.43 -23.33 -61.57
C ILE A 4 14.28 -22.13 -61.12
N VAL A 5 15.20 -21.66 -61.98
CA VAL A 5 16.03 -20.47 -61.69
C VAL A 5 15.16 -19.22 -61.57
N PHE A 6 14.15 -19.06 -62.42
CA PHE A 6 13.21 -17.95 -62.37
C PHE A 6 12.36 -17.97 -61.09
N LEU A 7 11.90 -19.14 -60.65
CA LEU A 7 11.15 -19.30 -59.40
C LEU A 7 12.01 -18.99 -58.17
N ILE A 8 13.28 -19.40 -58.15
CA ILE A 8 14.21 -19.09 -57.07
C ILE A 8 14.48 -17.58 -56.99
N LEU A 9 14.61 -16.91 -58.14
CA LEU A 9 14.79 -15.47 -58.21
C LEU A 9 13.56 -14.73 -57.66
N ILE A 10 12.35 -15.12 -58.08
CA ILE A 10 11.10 -14.56 -57.56
C ILE A 10 11.00 -14.78 -56.05
N LEU A 11 11.28 -15.99 -55.58
CA LEU A 11 11.23 -16.31 -54.15
C LEU A 11 12.22 -15.45 -53.34
N SER A 12 13.42 -15.23 -53.88
CA SER A 12 14.45 -14.41 -53.23
C SER A 12 14.05 -12.93 -53.16
N ILE A 13 13.42 -12.41 -54.21
CA ILE A 13 12.92 -11.03 -54.26
C ILE A 13 11.75 -10.86 -53.27
N VAL A 14 10.78 -11.78 -53.28
CA VAL A 14 9.62 -11.76 -52.37
C VAL A 14 10.07 -11.87 -50.92
N LEU A 15 11.03 -12.74 -50.63
CA LEU A 15 11.58 -12.90 -49.27
C LEU A 15 12.31 -11.63 -48.81
N GLY A 16 13.09 -11.00 -49.70
CA GLY A 16 13.74 -9.72 -49.41
C GLY A 16 12.73 -8.61 -49.10
N ILE A 17 11.63 -8.53 -49.86
CA ILE A 17 10.54 -7.58 -49.60
C ILE A 17 9.86 -7.88 -48.27
N LEU A 18 9.54 -9.14 -47.96
CA LEU A 18 8.92 -9.52 -46.68
C LEU A 18 9.79 -9.11 -45.49
N LEU A 19 11.09 -9.41 -45.55
CA LEU A 19 12.04 -9.09 -44.47
C LEU A 19 12.19 -7.57 -44.26
N SER A 20 11.96 -6.76 -45.30
CA SER A 20 11.98 -5.29 -45.19
C SER A 20 10.71 -4.68 -44.58
N GLN A 21 9.59 -5.41 -44.55
CA GLN A 21 8.29 -4.92 -44.06
C GLN A 21 8.13 -5.06 -42.54
N GLU A 22 8.97 -5.87 -41.89
CA GLU A 22 8.90 -6.14 -40.44
C GLU A 22 9.27 -4.90 -39.60
N SER A 23 10.23 -4.08 -40.06
CA SER A 23 10.74 -2.92 -39.32
C SER A 23 9.85 -1.68 -39.37
N ALA A 24 8.82 -1.67 -40.23
CA ALA A 24 7.98 -0.50 -40.49
C ALA A 24 6.57 -0.61 -39.91
N ARG A 25 6.31 -1.60 -39.04
CA ARG A 25 5.12 -1.52 -38.18
C ARG A 25 5.35 -0.40 -37.19
N ALA A 26 4.82 0.78 -37.49
CA ALA A 26 4.63 1.80 -36.49
C ALA A 26 3.88 1.13 -35.34
N LEU A 27 4.56 0.96 -34.20
CA LEU A 27 3.89 0.72 -32.95
C LEU A 27 3.02 1.95 -32.78
N THR A 28 1.73 1.88 -33.14
CA THR A 28 0.78 2.86 -32.67
C THR A 28 1.03 2.90 -31.17
N PRO A 29 1.37 4.06 -30.56
CA PRO A 29 1.49 4.12 -29.12
C PRO A 29 0.20 3.49 -28.61
N THR A 30 0.32 2.39 -27.86
CA THR A 30 -0.83 1.79 -27.20
C THR A 30 -1.52 2.98 -26.56
N PRO A 31 -2.80 3.29 -26.88
CA PRO A 31 -3.47 4.36 -26.17
C PRO A 31 -3.24 4.03 -24.71
N GLN A 32 -2.54 4.93 -23.99
CA GLN A 32 -2.38 4.79 -22.55
C GLN A 32 -3.78 4.45 -22.04
N PRO A 33 -3.97 3.38 -21.26
CA PRO A 33 -5.28 3.13 -20.69
C PRO A 33 -5.63 4.40 -19.92
N THR A 34 -6.44 5.26 -20.53
CA THR A 34 -7.07 6.38 -19.86
C THR A 34 -8.13 5.69 -19.06
N LEU A 35 -7.71 5.10 -17.94
CA LEU A 35 -8.59 4.74 -16.87
C LEU A 35 -9.29 6.06 -16.57
N ALA A 36 -10.53 6.23 -17.06
CA ALA A 36 -11.48 7.07 -16.35
C ALA A 36 -11.31 6.67 -14.89
N PRO A 37 -11.20 7.61 -13.94
CA PRO A 37 -11.00 7.26 -12.54
C PRO A 37 -12.15 6.34 -12.14
N THR A 38 -11.89 5.04 -12.16
CA THR A 38 -12.80 4.04 -11.64
C THR A 38 -12.53 4.16 -10.17
N THR A 39 -13.29 5.06 -9.53
CA THR A 39 -13.30 5.25 -8.08
C THR A 39 -13.95 4.02 -7.46
N ASN A 40 -13.35 2.85 -7.67
CA ASN A 40 -13.66 1.66 -6.93
C ASN A 40 -12.85 1.75 -5.65
N PHE A 41 -13.27 2.65 -4.75
CA PHE A 41 -12.81 2.63 -3.38
C PHE A 41 -13.33 1.32 -2.80
N GLN A 42 -12.48 0.30 -2.72
CA GLN A 42 -12.74 -0.83 -1.85
C GLN A 42 -12.98 -0.25 -0.45
N SER A 43 -14.19 -0.39 0.08
CA SER A 43 -14.52 0.08 1.41
C SER A 43 -13.88 -0.85 2.43
N TRP A 44 -12.75 -0.42 2.98
CA TRP A 44 -12.16 -1.08 4.14
C TRP A 44 -13.04 -0.75 5.35
N GLN A 45 -13.72 -1.76 5.90
CA GLN A 45 -14.42 -1.62 7.17
C GLN A 45 -13.41 -1.81 8.29
N TRP A 46 -13.27 -0.80 9.14
CA TRP A 46 -12.51 -0.92 10.37
C TRP A 46 -13.37 -1.62 11.41
N GLU A 47 -12.94 -2.80 11.85
CA GLU A 47 -13.50 -3.49 12.99
C GLU A 47 -12.67 -3.15 14.23
N GLN A 48 -13.34 -2.76 15.32
CA GLN A 48 -12.67 -2.47 16.57
C GLN A 48 -12.16 -3.76 17.21
N LEU A 49 -10.88 -3.76 17.61
CA LEU A 49 -10.30 -4.82 18.42
C LEU A 49 -10.32 -4.44 19.88
N GLY A 50 -10.93 -5.28 20.73
CA GLY A 50 -10.99 -5.11 22.17
C GLY A 50 -11.83 -3.91 22.65
N GLU A 51 -11.68 -3.59 23.92
CA GLU A 51 -12.37 -2.47 24.56
C GLU A 51 -11.81 -1.11 24.16
N SER A 52 -12.62 -0.06 24.28
CA SER A 52 -12.18 1.32 24.05
C SER A 52 -11.28 1.79 25.20
N PHE A 53 -10.19 2.50 24.88
CA PHE A 53 -9.39 3.17 25.90
C PHE A 53 -10.11 4.40 26.43
N THR A 54 -10.54 4.36 27.69
CA THR A 54 -11.14 5.51 28.38
C THR A 54 -10.18 6.10 29.39
N THR A 55 -10.20 7.43 29.51
CA THR A 55 -9.38 8.20 30.45
C THR A 55 -10.28 8.97 31.41
N GLU A 56 -9.92 9.01 32.70
CA GLU A 56 -10.67 9.75 33.73
C GLU A 56 -10.36 11.27 33.70
N THR A 57 -9.25 11.68 33.09
CA THR A 57 -8.75 13.07 33.07
C THR A 57 -8.60 13.60 31.64
N PRO A 58 -9.66 14.19 31.03
CA PRO A 58 -9.60 14.74 29.67
C PRO A 58 -8.51 15.80 29.43
N GLN A 59 -8.06 16.45 30.51
CA GLN A 59 -7.03 17.49 30.48
C GLN A 59 -5.62 16.92 30.21
N ASP A 60 -5.43 15.61 30.40
CA ASP A 60 -4.15 14.94 30.22
C ASP A 60 -3.78 14.78 28.74
N GLU A 61 -4.74 15.00 27.84
CA GLU A 61 -4.60 14.89 26.39
C GLU A 61 -4.09 13.50 25.97
N THR A 62 -4.63 12.46 26.61
CA THR A 62 -4.42 11.05 26.25
C THR A 62 -4.76 10.82 24.79
N GLY A 63 -3.92 10.06 24.08
CA GLY A 63 -4.04 9.85 22.64
C GLY A 63 -3.40 10.96 21.80
N PHE A 64 -2.68 11.90 22.42
CA PHE A 64 -1.94 12.92 21.67
C PHE A 64 -0.92 12.33 20.70
N SER A 65 -0.28 11.24 21.10
CA SER A 65 0.61 10.45 20.25
C SER A 65 0.26 8.98 20.39
N VAL A 66 0.18 8.27 19.27
CA VAL A 66 -0.05 6.83 19.24
C VAL A 66 0.99 6.19 18.34
N ALA A 67 1.61 5.12 18.82
CA ALA A 67 2.54 4.29 18.05
C ALA A 67 2.13 2.82 18.20
N MET A 68 2.36 2.04 17.14
CA MET A 68 2.09 0.60 17.12
C MET A 68 3.34 -0.14 16.66
N SER A 69 3.59 -1.34 17.18
CA SER A 69 4.68 -2.18 16.74
C SER A 69 4.51 -2.63 15.28
N ASN A 70 5.62 -2.65 14.54
CA ASN A 70 5.64 -3.02 13.12
C ASN A 70 5.61 -4.54 12.90
N GLU A 71 6.19 -5.31 13.82
CA GLU A 71 6.42 -6.75 13.69
C GLU A 71 5.25 -7.61 14.21
N GLY A 72 4.24 -6.97 14.80
CA GLY A 72 3.05 -7.64 15.35
C GLY A 72 2.05 -6.57 15.78
N THR A 73 0.80 -6.69 15.37
CA THR A 73 -0.25 -5.67 15.58
C THR A 73 -0.79 -5.65 17.02
N THR A 74 -0.04 -6.19 17.99
CA THR A 74 -0.52 -6.44 19.35
C THR A 74 -0.11 -5.34 20.32
N THR A 75 1.02 -4.66 20.11
CA THR A 75 1.51 -3.65 21.07
C THR A 75 1.24 -2.23 20.60
N VAL A 76 0.65 -1.41 21.47
CA VAL A 76 0.36 0.01 21.24
C VAL A 76 0.90 0.85 22.38
N ALA A 77 1.53 1.98 22.06
CA ALA A 77 1.90 3.01 23.02
C ALA A 77 1.02 4.26 22.82
N ILE A 78 0.42 4.74 23.91
CA ILE A 78 -0.48 5.89 23.95
C ILE A 78 0.13 6.96 24.86
N GLY A 79 0.39 8.14 24.31
CA GLY A 79 0.91 9.28 25.04
C GLY A 79 -0.19 10.23 25.52
N ALA A 80 -0.03 10.73 26.74
CA ALA A 80 -0.84 11.77 27.36
C ALA A 80 0.06 12.94 27.75
N ARG A 81 0.22 13.94 26.86
CA ARG A 81 1.30 14.96 26.99
C ARG A 81 1.14 15.90 28.19
N LYS A 82 -0.05 15.99 28.76
CA LYS A 82 -0.38 16.84 29.91
C LYS A 82 -0.72 16.05 31.16
N SER A 83 -0.43 14.74 31.18
CA SER A 83 -0.73 13.94 32.35
C SER A 83 0.01 14.43 33.60
N THR A 84 -0.73 14.44 34.70
CA THR A 84 -0.27 14.79 36.04
C THR A 84 -0.37 13.55 36.92
N SER A 85 0.77 13.07 37.40
CA SER A 85 0.88 11.88 38.24
C SER A 85 1.93 12.11 39.33
N ASP A 86 1.81 11.41 40.45
CA ASP A 86 2.75 11.45 41.57
C ASP A 86 3.08 12.87 42.08
N GLY A 87 2.10 13.76 42.02
CA GLY A 87 2.24 15.17 42.43
C GLY A 87 3.01 16.06 41.44
N LEU A 88 3.39 15.54 40.28
CA LEU A 88 4.10 16.27 39.24
C LEU A 88 3.16 16.74 38.13
N VAL A 89 3.05 18.05 37.98
CA VAL A 89 2.11 18.72 37.06
C VAL A 89 2.64 18.69 35.62
N LEU A 90 1.79 18.25 34.68
CA LEU A 90 2.01 18.28 33.22
C LEU A 90 3.33 17.64 32.76
N ARG A 91 3.77 16.54 33.39
CA ARG A 91 4.99 15.83 32.98
C ARG A 91 4.78 14.89 31.81
N GLY A 92 3.52 14.57 31.54
CA GLY A 92 3.15 13.61 30.54
C GLY A 92 3.31 12.17 31.04
N LYS A 93 2.62 11.26 30.37
CA LYS A 93 2.65 9.82 30.64
C LYS A 93 2.58 9.08 29.32
N VAL A 94 3.19 7.91 29.25
CA VAL A 94 2.98 6.94 28.17
C VAL A 94 2.45 5.68 28.81
N ASN A 95 1.40 5.11 28.22
CA ASN A 95 0.93 3.79 28.55
C ASN A 95 1.13 2.86 27.37
N ILE A 96 1.66 1.68 27.64
CA ILE A 96 1.95 0.62 26.68
C ILE A 96 0.95 -0.50 26.96
N PHE A 97 0.25 -0.90 25.91
CA PHE A 97 -0.74 -1.97 25.95
C PHE A 97 -0.31 -3.08 25.01
N ASP A 98 -0.58 -4.32 25.40
CA ASP A 98 -0.48 -5.47 24.53
C ASP A 98 -1.84 -6.15 24.34
N PHE A 99 -2.10 -6.65 23.15
CA PHE A 99 -3.36 -7.28 22.77
C PHE A 99 -3.24 -8.80 22.83
N GLU A 100 -3.75 -9.38 23.90
CA GLU A 100 -3.80 -10.82 24.11
C GLU A 100 -5.23 -11.26 24.39
N LEU A 101 -5.62 -12.48 24.00
CA LEU A 101 -6.92 -13.08 24.36
C LEU A 101 -8.15 -12.16 24.10
N ASN A 102 -8.14 -11.42 22.99
CA ASN A 102 -9.16 -10.44 22.58
C ASN A 102 -9.37 -9.26 23.54
N ARG A 103 -8.33 -8.86 24.29
CA ARG A 103 -8.35 -7.70 25.19
C ARG A 103 -7.03 -6.94 25.15
N TRP A 104 -7.09 -5.65 25.49
CA TRP A 104 -5.91 -4.84 25.72
C TRP A 104 -5.52 -4.90 27.19
N GLU A 105 -4.27 -5.23 27.48
CA GLU A 105 -3.71 -5.23 28.83
C GLU A 105 -2.58 -4.19 28.93
N GLU A 106 -2.61 -3.34 29.96
CA GLU A 106 -1.55 -2.37 30.22
C GLU A 106 -0.32 -3.08 30.77
N ILE A 107 0.81 -2.94 30.09
CA ILE A 107 2.08 -3.60 30.42
C ILE A 107 3.18 -2.60 30.85
N GLY A 108 2.96 -1.29 30.69
CA GLY A 108 3.93 -0.26 31.07
C GLY A 108 3.49 1.17 30.86
#